data_AF-A0A941VHX3-F1
#
_entry.id   AF-A0A941VHX3-F1
#
_cell.length_a   1.000
_cell.length_b   1.000
_cell.length_c   1.000
_cell.angle_alpha   90.00
_cell.angle_beta   90.00
_cell.angle_gamma   90.00
#
_symmetry.space_group_name_H-M   'P 1'
#
loop_
_entity.id
_entity.type
_entity.pdbx_description
1 polymer ?
#
loop_
_entity_poly.entity_id
_entity_poly.type
_entity_poly.pdbx_seq_one_letter_code
_entity_poly.pdbx_strand_id
1 'polypeptide(L)'
;MNTALIVVQGLMVLALIAVGVHFKGMAIGLFGAVGVLLFVGGLGELARQTPIMIAFALFAVAAMTTSQSSATFSNIPIGIALGLSPATLAAMWPAVVAVFLLPTNGSQIATVELDHTGSTRIGAAVINHSFLLPVLIFSVVSVGCGLLIATVK
;
A
#
# COMPACT_ATOMS: atom_id res chain seq x y z
N MET A 1 14.27 -8.66 -18.05
CA MET A 1 13.12 -9.28 -17.34
C MET A 1 11.96 -9.42 -18.31
N ASN A 2 11.35 -10.61 -18.41
CA ASN A 2 10.36 -10.91 -19.45
C ASN A 2 8.99 -10.32 -19.06
N THR A 3 8.40 -9.44 -19.87
CA THR A 3 7.09 -8.79 -19.62
C THR A 3 5.99 -9.80 -19.26
N ALA A 4 6.08 -11.01 -19.84
CA ALA A 4 5.20 -12.13 -19.52
C ALA A 4 5.22 -12.52 -18.02
N LEU A 5 6.37 -12.43 -17.36
CA LEU A 5 6.55 -12.81 -15.96
C LEU A 5 5.89 -11.80 -15.02
N ILE A 6 5.95 -10.51 -15.35
CA ILE A 6 5.27 -9.43 -14.60
C ILE A 6 3.75 -9.56 -14.76
N VAL A 7 3.28 -9.84 -15.98
CA VAL A 7 1.84 -10.02 -16.25
C VAL A 7 1.30 -11.24 -15.51
N VAL A 8 2.03 -12.36 -15.51
CA VAL A 8 1.65 -13.58 -14.76
C VAL A 8 1.62 -13.32 -13.26
N GLN A 9 2.63 -12.62 -12.72
CA GLN A 9 2.65 -12.25 -11.30
C GLN A 9 1.48 -11.33 -10.94
N GLY A 10 1.20 -10.31 -11.75
CA GLY A 10 0.07 -9.40 -11.54
C GLY A 10 -1.27 -10.12 -11.57
N LEU A 11 -1.49 -11.03 -12.52
CA LEU A 11 -2.71 -11.85 -12.60
C LEU A 11 -2.85 -12.79 -11.39
N MET A 12 -1.75 -13.38 -10.94
CA MET A 12 -1.73 -14.24 -9.75
C MET A 12 -2.08 -13.45 -8.49
N VAL A 13 -1.58 -12.22 -8.33
CA VAL A 13 -1.94 -11.33 -7.20
C VAL A 13 -3.44 -11.03 -7.24
N LEU A 14 -3.98 -10.68 -8.39
CA LEU A 14 -5.41 -10.38 -8.54
C LEU A 14 -6.30 -11.59 -8.23
N ALA A 15 -5.92 -12.78 -8.69
CA ALA A 15 -6.64 -14.02 -8.39
C ALA A 15 -6.63 -14.34 -6.89
N LEU A 16 -5.48 -14.18 -6.24
CA LEU A 16 -5.30 -14.37 -4.81
C LEU A 16 -6.11 -13.37 -3.97
N ILE A 17 -6.24 -12.12 -4.43
CA ILE A 17 -7.13 -11.12 -3.83
C ILE A 17 -8.60 -11.54 -4.01
N ALA A 18 -9.00 -11.97 -5.20
CA ALA A 18 -10.37 -12.40 -5.47
C ALA A 18 -10.79 -13.59 -4.58
N VAL A 19 -9.88 -14.54 -4.33
CA VAL A 19 -10.09 -15.65 -3.39
C VAL A 19 -10.11 -15.14 -1.94
N GLY A 20 -9.19 -14.25 -1.56
CA GLY A 20 -9.13 -13.67 -0.22
C GLY A 20 -10.42 -12.92 0.18
N VAL A 21 -11.09 -12.28 -0.78
CA VAL A 21 -12.38 -11.59 -0.58
C VAL A 21 -13.47 -12.52 -0.04
N HIS A 22 -13.42 -13.82 -0.35
CA HIS A 22 -14.41 -14.79 0.14
C HIS A 22 -14.20 -15.22 1.60
N PHE A 23 -13.00 -15.01 2.16
CA PHE A 23 -12.63 -15.54 3.48
C PHE A 23 -12.68 -14.50 4.62
N LYS A 24 -13.15 -13.27 4.37
CA LYS A 24 -13.29 -12.15 5.33
C LYS A 24 -12.04 -11.86 6.19
N GLY A 25 -11.44 -10.70 6.00
CA GLY A 25 -10.52 -10.07 6.96
C GLY A 25 -9.05 -10.51 6.89
N MET A 26 -8.70 -11.74 7.27
CA MET A 26 -7.28 -12.15 7.42
C MET A 26 -6.64 -12.75 6.15
N ALA A 27 -7.42 -13.37 5.26
CA ALA A 27 -6.89 -14.03 4.06
C ALA A 27 -6.43 -13.04 2.97
N ILE A 28 -7.08 -11.87 2.86
CA ILE A 28 -6.70 -10.81 1.90
C ILE A 28 -5.28 -10.31 2.18
N GLY A 29 -4.91 -10.19 3.46
CA GLY A 29 -3.58 -9.75 3.88
C GLY A 29 -2.48 -10.75 3.62
N LEU A 30 -2.72 -12.05 3.85
CA LEU A 30 -1.72 -13.09 3.63
C LEU A 30 -1.46 -13.32 2.14
N PHE A 31 -2.52 -13.43 1.33
CA PHE A 31 -2.41 -13.72 -0.09
C PHE A 31 -1.99 -12.48 -0.92
N GLY A 32 -2.39 -11.27 -0.51
CA GLY A 32 -1.87 -10.02 -1.06
C GLY A 32 -0.40 -9.78 -0.71
N ALA A 33 0.03 -10.10 0.52
CA ALA A 33 1.44 -10.02 0.93
C ALA A 33 2.32 -10.95 0.09
N VAL A 34 1.90 -12.21 -0.13
CA VAL A 34 2.65 -13.16 -0.98
C VAL A 34 2.70 -12.68 -2.43
N GLY A 35 1.59 -12.18 -2.97
CA GLY A 35 1.55 -11.60 -4.31
C GLY A 35 2.50 -10.42 -4.49
N VAL A 36 2.55 -9.51 -3.51
CA VAL A 36 3.44 -8.34 -3.60
C VAL A 36 4.88 -8.63 -3.22
N LEU A 37 5.16 -9.60 -2.35
CA LEU A 37 6.53 -10.11 -2.18
C LEU A 37 7.09 -10.69 -3.48
N LEU A 38 6.27 -11.42 -4.26
CA LEU A 38 6.66 -11.95 -5.56
C LEU A 38 6.79 -10.86 -6.64
N PHE A 39 5.93 -9.83 -6.61
CA PHE A 39 5.99 -8.67 -7.50
C PHE A 39 7.20 -7.76 -7.20
N VAL A 40 7.49 -7.50 -5.91
CA VAL A 40 8.64 -6.71 -5.45
C VAL A 40 9.95 -7.44 -5.75
N GLY A 41 9.98 -8.77 -5.68
CA GLY A 41 11.11 -9.58 -6.15
C GLY A 41 11.44 -9.39 -7.64
N GLY A 42 10.43 -9.09 -8.48
CA GLY A 42 10.62 -8.73 -9.89
C GLY A 42 11.01 -7.25 -10.10
N LEU A 43 10.52 -6.34 -9.26
CA LEU A 43 10.75 -4.90 -9.40
C LEU A 43 12.14 -4.40 -8.97
N GLY A 44 13.02 -5.26 -8.44
CA GLY A 44 14.36 -4.84 -7.98
C GLY A 44 15.17 -4.03 -9.01
N GLU A 45 14.99 -4.30 -10.30
CA GLU A 45 15.65 -3.55 -11.39
C GLU A 45 14.95 -2.22 -11.73
N LEU A 46 13.63 -2.13 -11.57
CA LEU A 46 12.84 -0.92 -11.80
C LEU A 46 12.96 0.06 -10.62
N ALA A 47 13.05 -0.46 -9.40
CA ALA A 47 13.29 0.33 -8.19
C ALA A 47 14.68 0.98 -8.18
N ARG A 48 15.69 0.37 -8.83
CA ARG A 48 17.01 1.00 -9.06
C ARG A 48 16.92 2.26 -9.91
N GLN A 49 15.96 2.34 -10.84
CA GLN A 49 15.82 3.47 -11.78
C GLN A 49 14.81 4.52 -11.31
N THR A 50 13.92 4.17 -10.37
CA THR A 50 12.87 5.09 -9.92
C THR A 50 12.60 4.91 -8.41
N PRO A 51 13.25 5.72 -7.53
CA PRO A 51 13.12 5.61 -6.07
C PRO A 51 11.68 5.64 -5.54
N ILE A 52 10.78 6.35 -6.22
CA ILE A 52 9.35 6.45 -5.87
C ILE A 52 8.62 5.10 -5.86
N MET A 53 9.20 4.06 -6.50
CA MET A 53 8.64 2.71 -6.48
C MET A 53 8.53 2.13 -5.07
N ILE A 54 9.38 2.56 -4.13
CA ILE A 54 9.24 2.19 -2.71
C ILE A 54 7.94 2.73 -2.12
N ALA A 55 7.52 3.95 -2.48
CA ALA A 55 6.24 4.51 -2.03
C ALA A 55 5.06 3.69 -2.55
N PHE A 56 5.08 3.29 -3.83
CA PHE A 56 4.05 2.42 -4.41
C PHE A 56 4.01 1.05 -3.75
N ALA A 57 5.18 0.46 -3.45
CA ALA A 57 5.26 -0.82 -2.76
C ALA A 57 4.75 -0.73 -1.31
N LEU A 58 5.11 0.33 -0.58
CA LEU A 58 4.55 0.64 0.75
C LEU A 58 3.03 0.78 0.70
N PHE A 59 2.51 1.54 -0.26
CA PHE A 59 1.08 1.74 -0.46
C PHE A 59 0.35 0.43 -0.74
N ALA A 60 0.87 -0.38 -1.67
CA ALA A 60 0.27 -1.66 -2.03
C ALA A 60 0.29 -2.64 -0.85
N VAL A 61 1.45 -2.86 -0.22
CA VAL A 61 1.57 -3.78 0.93
C VAL A 61 0.67 -3.33 2.07
N ALA A 62 0.66 -2.04 2.40
CA ALA A 62 -0.19 -1.52 3.47
C ALA A 62 -1.68 -1.73 3.18
N ALA A 63 -2.13 -1.45 1.94
CA ALA A 63 -3.52 -1.65 1.55
C ALA A 63 -3.97 -3.11 1.67
N MET A 64 -3.17 -4.07 1.21
CA MET A 64 -3.60 -5.47 1.24
C MET A 64 -3.44 -6.08 2.63
N THR A 65 -2.34 -5.78 3.33
CA THR A 65 -2.06 -6.35 4.66
C THR A 65 -2.82 -5.66 5.78
N THR A 66 -3.42 -4.50 5.50
CA THR A 66 -3.99 -3.60 6.52
C THR A 66 -3.01 -3.30 7.67
N SER A 67 -1.70 -3.37 7.41
CA SER A 67 -0.64 -3.24 8.41
C SER A 67 0.48 -2.32 7.95
N GLN A 68 0.58 -1.16 8.60
CA GLN A 68 1.67 -0.20 8.36
C GLN A 68 3.03 -0.80 8.75
N SER A 69 3.06 -1.60 9.82
CA SER A 69 4.28 -2.28 10.29
C SER A 69 4.75 -3.33 9.29
N SER A 70 3.85 -4.15 8.75
CA SER A 70 4.21 -5.16 7.72
C SER A 70 4.74 -4.50 6.44
N ALA A 71 4.08 -3.42 5.98
CA ALA A 71 4.55 -2.65 4.82
C ALA A 71 5.93 -2.03 5.06
N THR A 72 6.15 -1.45 6.24
CA THR A 72 7.43 -0.85 6.61
C THR A 72 8.53 -1.91 6.68
N PHE A 73 8.28 -3.00 7.39
CA PHE A 73 9.23 -4.10 7.59
C PHE A 73 9.66 -4.75 6.27
N SER A 74 8.74 -4.89 5.31
CA SER A 74 9.04 -5.48 4.00
C SER A 74 9.76 -4.53 3.04
N ASN A 75 9.37 -3.25 2.98
CA ASN A 75 9.84 -2.35 1.91
C ASN A 75 11.01 -1.45 2.31
N ILE A 76 11.10 -1.01 3.58
CA ILE A 76 12.17 -0.09 4.00
C ILE A 76 13.56 -0.76 3.92
N PRO A 77 13.76 -2.01 4.38
CA PRO A 77 15.06 -2.68 4.22
C PRO A 77 15.49 -2.82 2.75
N ILE A 78 14.54 -3.03 1.84
CA ILE A 78 14.80 -3.08 0.39
C ILE A 78 15.30 -1.72 -0.10
N GLY A 79 14.64 -0.63 0.30
CA GLY A 79 15.08 0.72 -0.03
C GLY A 79 16.49 1.05 0.49
N ILE A 80 16.82 0.60 1.71
CA ILE A 80 18.18 0.71 2.28
C ILE A 80 19.18 -0.09 1.45
N ALA A 81 18.86 -1.34 1.09
CA ALA A 81 19.72 -2.19 0.27
C ALA A 81 19.96 -1.62 -1.15
N LEU A 82 19.02 -0.83 -1.66
CA LEU A 82 19.15 -0.10 -2.93
C LEU A 82 19.95 1.22 -2.80
N GLY A 83 20.41 1.58 -1.60
CA GLY A 83 21.22 2.78 -1.37
C GLY A 83 20.42 4.07 -1.25
N LEU A 84 19.10 4.01 -1.02
CA LEU A 84 18.28 5.20 -0.82
C LEU A 84 18.61 5.87 0.52
N SER A 85 18.61 7.21 0.53
CA SER A 85 18.90 7.96 1.74
C SER A 85 17.78 7.80 2.79
N PRO A 86 18.10 7.86 4.10
CA PRO A 86 17.08 7.87 5.15
C PRO A 86 16.03 8.96 4.96
N ALA A 87 16.43 10.14 4.47
CA ALA A 87 15.51 11.24 4.19
C ALA A 87 14.51 10.89 3.07
N THR A 88 14.98 10.28 1.98
CA THR A 88 14.11 9.83 0.88
C THR A 88 13.16 8.72 1.33
N LEU A 89 13.63 7.77 2.15
CA LEU A 89 12.79 6.71 2.70
C LEU A 89 11.73 7.25 3.67
N ALA A 90 12.10 8.17 4.56
CA ALA A 90 11.18 8.84 5.46
C ALA A 90 10.14 9.66 4.68
N ALA A 91 10.55 10.33 3.59
CA ALA A 91 9.65 11.06 2.71
C ALA A 91 8.59 10.18 2.03
N MET A 92 8.93 8.93 1.70
CA MET A 92 8.01 7.99 1.06
C MET A 92 7.16 7.17 2.04
N TRP A 93 7.58 7.11 3.30
CA TRP A 93 6.90 6.33 4.34
C TRP A 93 5.40 6.64 4.52
N PRO A 94 4.91 7.90 4.42
CA PRO A 94 3.48 8.21 4.58
C PRO A 94 2.54 7.42 3.65
N ALA A 95 3.04 6.81 2.57
CA ALA A 95 2.30 5.90 1.72
C ALA A 95 1.65 4.71 2.48
N VAL A 96 2.14 4.36 3.68
CA VAL A 96 1.54 3.31 4.52
C VAL A 96 0.12 3.64 5.01
N VAL A 97 -0.36 4.89 4.89
CA VAL A 97 -1.76 5.24 5.21
C VAL A 97 -2.77 4.42 4.38
N ALA A 98 -2.31 3.81 3.28
CA ALA A 98 -3.10 2.94 2.42
C ALA A 98 -3.74 1.75 3.16
N VAL A 99 -3.39 1.48 4.42
CA VAL A 99 -4.15 0.57 5.29
C VAL A 99 -5.65 0.88 5.35
N PHE A 100 -6.06 2.12 5.02
CA PHE A 100 -7.45 2.58 4.96
C PHE A 100 -8.04 2.61 3.53
N LEU A 101 -7.30 2.14 2.53
CA LEU A 101 -7.71 2.15 1.13
C LEU A 101 -8.85 1.18 0.87
N LEU A 102 -8.81 0.01 1.51
CA LEU A 102 -9.85 -1.01 1.41
C LEU A 102 -10.70 -0.98 2.68
N PRO A 103 -12.03 -1.24 2.59
CA PRO A 103 -12.94 -1.20 3.74
C PRO A 103 -12.82 -2.46 4.62
N THR A 104 -11.58 -2.83 4.98
CA THR A 104 -11.22 -4.04 5.73
C THR A 104 -10.46 -3.72 7.01
N ASN A 105 -10.05 -2.47 7.22
CA ASN A 105 -9.32 -2.06 8.42
C ASN A 105 -10.25 -1.96 9.64
N GLY A 106 -9.88 -2.60 10.75
CA GLY A 106 -10.69 -2.61 11.96
C GLY A 106 -10.97 -1.22 12.54
N SER A 107 -9.99 -0.32 12.52
CA SER A 107 -10.18 1.06 13.03
C SER A 107 -11.06 1.91 12.11
N GLN A 108 -11.04 1.66 10.80
CA GLN A 108 -11.97 2.27 9.83
C GLN A 108 -13.41 1.83 10.08
N ILE A 109 -13.63 0.51 10.28
CA ILE A 109 -14.95 -0.04 10.56
C ILE A 109 -15.48 0.50 11.89
N ALA A 110 -14.65 0.52 12.93
CA ALA A 110 -15.03 1.08 14.23
C ALA A 110 -15.37 2.58 14.13
N THR A 111 -14.65 3.34 13.31
CA THR A 111 -14.95 4.77 13.10
C THR A 111 -16.33 4.97 12.49
N VAL A 112 -16.72 4.15 11.51
CA VAL A 112 -18.05 4.21 10.90
C VAL A 112 -19.14 3.84 11.91
N GLU A 113 -18.91 2.82 12.73
CA GLU A 113 -19.89 2.38 13.74
C GLU A 113 -20.10 3.43 14.84
N LEU A 114 -19.03 4.14 15.23
CA LEU A 114 -19.07 5.17 16.27
C LEU A 114 -19.54 6.53 15.75
N ASP A 115 -19.58 6.75 14.44
CA ASP A 115 -19.92 8.04 13.85
C ASP A 115 -21.44 8.26 13.73
N HIS A 116 -22.00 8.85 14.78
CA HIS A 116 -23.42 9.22 14.81
C HIS A 116 -23.79 10.39 13.88
N THR A 117 -22.82 11.12 13.33
CA THR A 117 -23.09 12.22 12.38
C THR A 117 -23.36 11.70 10.96
N GLY A 118 -22.98 10.45 10.68
CA GLY A 118 -23.08 9.83 9.37
C GLY A 118 -22.13 10.44 8.32
N SER A 119 -21.05 11.09 8.77
CA SER A 119 -19.99 11.66 7.92
C SER A 119 -19.08 10.58 7.33
N THR A 120 -18.97 9.44 8.00
CA THR A 120 -18.19 8.27 7.59
C THR A 120 -19.11 7.09 7.26
N ARG A 121 -18.86 6.43 6.12
CA ARG A 121 -19.72 5.37 5.58
C ARG A 121 -18.92 4.36 4.77
N ILE A 122 -19.36 3.10 4.81
CA ILE A 122 -18.95 2.04 3.89
C ILE A 122 -20.18 1.66 3.05
N GLY A 123 -20.07 1.83 1.74
CA GLY A 123 -21.11 1.50 0.77
C GLY A 123 -20.97 0.08 0.21
N ALA A 124 -21.78 -0.23 -0.81
CA ALA A 124 -21.87 -1.58 -1.37
C ALA A 124 -20.65 -2.03 -2.19
N ALA A 125 -19.84 -1.10 -2.68
CA ALA A 125 -18.65 -1.39 -3.49
C ALA A 125 -17.37 -1.13 -2.69
N VAL A 126 -16.30 -1.88 -3.00
CA VAL A 126 -15.00 -1.76 -2.33
C VAL A 126 -14.44 -0.34 -2.37
N ILE A 127 -14.68 0.40 -3.44
CA ILE A 127 -14.23 1.80 -3.61
C ILE A 127 -15.23 2.84 -3.06
N ASN A 128 -16.43 2.41 -2.66
CA ASN A 128 -17.47 3.32 -2.22
C ASN A 128 -17.42 3.47 -0.70
N HIS A 129 -16.46 4.25 -0.19
CA HIS A 129 -16.39 4.61 1.22
C HIS A 129 -15.78 6.00 1.43
N SER A 130 -16.16 6.65 2.54
CA SER A 130 -15.75 8.01 2.87
C SER A 130 -14.23 8.21 3.02
N PHE A 131 -13.49 7.13 3.28
CA PHE A 131 -12.05 7.18 3.50
C PHE A 131 -11.22 7.18 2.22
N LEU A 132 -11.79 6.80 1.07
CA LEU A 132 -11.03 6.65 -0.17
C LEU A 132 -10.31 7.94 -0.58
N LEU A 133 -11.08 9.04 -0.68
CA LEU A 133 -10.53 10.32 -1.12
C LEU A 133 -9.50 10.89 -0.12
N PRO A 134 -9.78 10.94 1.21
CA PRO A 134 -8.77 11.33 2.20
C PRO A 134 -7.46 10.54 2.11
N VAL A 135 -7.54 9.21 1.94
CA VAL A 135 -6.35 8.34 1.85
C VAL A 135 -5.50 8.67 0.62
N LEU A 136 -6.14 8.87 -0.53
CA LEU A 136 -5.43 9.21 -1.76
C LEU A 136 -4.79 10.60 -1.68
N ILE A 137 -5.53 11.60 -1.17
CA ILE A 137 -5.01 12.95 -0.98
C ILE A 137 -3.82 12.94 -0.01
N PHE A 138 -3.97 12.32 1.16
CA PHE A 138 -2.88 12.23 2.13
C PHE A 138 -1.65 11.57 1.52
N SER A 139 -1.82 10.43 0.85
CA SER A 139 -0.69 9.70 0.25
C SER A 139 0.07 10.55 -0.76
N VAL A 140 -0.64 11.18 -1.69
CA VAL A 140 -0.02 11.99 -2.76
C VAL A 140 0.64 13.24 -2.18
N VAL A 141 -0.07 13.97 -1.31
CA VAL A 141 0.42 15.24 -0.76
C VAL A 141 1.59 14.99 0.20
N SER A 142 1.47 14.06 1.15
CA SER A 142 2.52 13.80 2.13
C SER A 142 3.79 13.25 1.48
N VAL A 143 3.68 12.32 0.54
CA VAL A 143 4.86 11.79 -0.18
C VAL A 143 5.46 12.87 -1.08
N GLY A 144 4.63 13.62 -1.82
CA GLY A 144 5.11 14.70 -2.68
C GLY A 144 5.85 15.79 -1.91
N CYS A 145 5.25 16.32 -0.84
CA CYS A 145 5.89 17.30 0.03
C CYS A 145 7.13 16.73 0.72
N GLY A 146 7.07 15.49 1.21
CA GLY A 146 8.22 14.83 1.83
C GLY A 146 9.40 14.73 0.87
N LEU A 147 9.16 14.33 -0.38
CA LEU A 147 10.20 14.22 -1.39
C LEU A 147 10.79 15.58 -1.77
N LEU A 148 9.95 16.63 -1.87
CA LEU A 148 10.42 18.00 -2.07
C LEU A 148 11.32 18.47 -0.92
N ILE A 149 10.91 18.25 0.33
CA ILE A 149 11.70 18.59 1.51
C ILE A 149 13.03 17.81 1.52
N ALA A 150 13.02 16.54 1.13
CA ALA A 150 14.23 15.72 1.06
C ALA A 150 15.27 16.21 0.03
N THR A 151 14.89 17.12 -0.90
CA THR A 151 15.85 17.76 -1.81
C THR A 151 16.59 18.94 -1.18
N VAL A 152 16.07 19.50 -0.09
CA VAL A 152 16.68 20.60 0.65
C VAL A 152 17.76 19.99 1.55
N LYS A 153 19.02 20.27 1.24
CA LYS A 153 20.18 19.84 2.03
C LYS A 153 20.39 20.72 3.24
#